data_AF-A0A3S4FNS2-F1
#
_entry.id   AF-A0A3S4FNS2-F1
#
_cell.length_a   1.000
_cell.length_b   1.000
_cell.length_c   1.000
_cell.angle_alpha   90.00
_cell.angle_beta   90.00
_cell.angle_gamma   90.00
#
_symmetry.space_group_name_H-M   'P 1'
#
loop_
_entity.id
_entity.type
_entity.pdbx_description
1 polymer ?
#
loop_
_entity_poly.entity_id
_entity_poly.type
_entity_poly.pdbx_seq_one_letter_code
_entity_poly.pdbx_strand_id
1 'polypeptide(L)'
;MSEPDDGRPTEVIAGDLSECDTEAVTEPLATEPHDGQPSPAPDPVQEAEQDEFEGPRRRARRERAERRAAQARATAIEEARREAKRRVHGGAVKEPKPVARGVVRGLKMLLATVVLLIVGLGLGLILYFTPAMSARDIIVTGVGNVTREEVLAAASIRPGTPLLQINTKEVADRVATIRRVAIARVQRQYPSALRITIVERIPLVVKDFPDGPHLFDRDGVDFATGPPPPALPYLDVDNPGPTDPATLAALQVLTALRPEVAGQVGRIAAPSVSSITLTLSDGRVVIWGTTDRAEEKAEKLAALLTQPGQTYDVSSPDLPTVK
;
A
#
# COMPACT_ATOMS: atom_id res chain seq x y z
N MET A 1 4.08 16.16 -53.74
CA MET A 1 4.08 14.71 -53.96
C MET A 1 3.46 14.07 -52.74
N SER A 2 2.21 13.62 -52.91
CA SER A 2 1.46 12.65 -52.11
C SER A 2 1.07 12.96 -50.66
N GLU A 3 -0.21 13.35 -50.60
CA GLU A 3 -1.29 13.28 -49.61
C GLU A 3 -1.21 12.41 -48.33
N PRO A 4 -2.11 12.74 -47.36
CA PRO A 4 -2.29 12.10 -46.06
C PRO A 4 -3.31 10.95 -46.10
N ASP A 5 -3.37 10.14 -45.05
CA ASP A 5 -4.43 9.15 -44.85
C ASP A 5 -5.17 9.38 -43.53
N ASP A 6 -6.49 9.32 -43.64
CA ASP A 6 -7.54 9.72 -42.71
C ASP A 6 -8.36 8.45 -42.40
N GLY A 7 -8.71 8.22 -41.14
CA GLY A 7 -9.33 6.94 -40.76
C GLY A 7 -9.88 6.90 -39.34
N ARG A 8 -10.96 7.66 -39.10
CA ARG A 8 -11.87 7.57 -37.94
C ARG A 8 -12.57 6.18 -37.85
N PRO A 9 -13.59 5.99 -36.99
CA PRO A 9 -13.68 6.06 -35.53
C PRO A 9 -14.23 4.72 -34.94
N THR A 10 -14.21 4.52 -33.62
CA THR A 10 -15.13 3.53 -33.02
C THR A 10 -15.62 3.99 -31.65
N GLU A 11 -16.88 4.39 -31.70
CA GLU A 11 -17.83 4.63 -30.63
C GLU A 11 -18.33 3.28 -30.09
N VAL A 12 -18.26 3.06 -28.77
CA VAL A 12 -19.08 2.03 -28.10
C VAL A 12 -19.58 2.56 -26.74
N ILE A 13 -20.76 3.15 -26.78
CA ILE A 13 -21.94 2.89 -25.95
C ILE A 13 -21.73 2.94 -24.42
N ALA A 14 -22.01 4.12 -23.84
CA ALA A 14 -22.55 4.23 -22.49
C ALA A 14 -24.09 4.10 -22.57
N GLY A 15 -24.60 2.91 -22.23
CA GLY A 15 -25.98 2.74 -21.74
C GLY A 15 -25.92 2.68 -20.20
N ASP A 16 -26.94 3.04 -19.44
CA ASP A 16 -28.33 3.32 -19.74
C ASP A 16 -28.87 4.21 -18.60
N LEU A 17 -29.98 4.88 -18.87
CA LEU A 17 -30.58 5.98 -18.16
C LEU A 17 -31.36 5.49 -16.92
N SER A 18 -31.09 6.08 -15.76
CA SER A 18 -32.02 6.02 -14.62
C SER A 18 -33.07 7.12 -14.75
N GLU A 19 -34.30 6.66 -14.95
CA GLU A 19 -35.53 7.10 -14.28
C GLU A 19 -35.86 8.59 -14.30
N CYS A 20 -36.83 8.95 -15.16
CA CYS A 20 -38.06 9.67 -14.79
C CYS A 20 -38.89 9.89 -16.06
N ASP A 21 -40.08 9.29 -16.13
CA ASP A 21 -41.30 10.05 -16.41
C ASP A 21 -42.58 9.23 -16.18
N THR A 22 -43.60 10.00 -15.88
CA THR A 22 -44.84 9.69 -15.18
C THR A 22 -45.98 9.46 -16.17
N GLU A 23 -47.12 9.01 -15.65
CA GLU A 23 -48.49 9.01 -16.24
C GLU A 23 -48.85 7.79 -17.11
N ALA A 24 -50.05 7.22 -17.07
CA ALA A 24 -51.20 7.27 -16.17
C ALA A 24 -52.23 6.25 -16.73
N VAL A 25 -53.35 6.09 -16.01
CA VAL A 25 -54.67 5.59 -16.48
C VAL A 25 -54.77 4.04 -16.63
N THR A 26 -55.77 3.29 -16.14
CA THR A 26 -57.13 3.57 -15.63
C THR A 26 -57.59 2.40 -14.73
N GLU A 27 -58.31 2.70 -13.64
CA GLU A 27 -59.24 1.76 -12.98
C GLU A 27 -60.48 1.49 -13.87
N PRO A 28 -61.35 0.51 -13.55
CA PRO A 28 -62.51 0.90 -12.74
C PRO A 28 -62.90 -0.08 -11.62
N LEU A 29 -63.18 0.55 -10.47
CA LEU A 29 -64.26 0.37 -9.50
C LEU A 29 -65.31 -0.77 -9.63
N ALA A 30 -65.54 -1.37 -8.44
CA ALA A 30 -66.81 -1.73 -7.78
C ALA A 30 -67.73 -2.80 -8.43
N THR A 31 -68.41 -3.69 -7.70
CA THR A 31 -69.34 -3.38 -6.60
C THR A 31 -69.79 -4.70 -5.94
N GLU A 32 -70.00 -4.71 -4.62
CA GLU A 32 -70.99 -5.64 -4.01
C GLU A 32 -72.40 -5.26 -4.50
N PRO A 33 -73.41 -6.15 -4.38
CA PRO A 33 -74.33 -5.88 -3.29
C PRO A 33 -74.94 -7.10 -2.61
N HIS A 34 -75.40 -6.76 -1.41
CA HIS A 34 -76.21 -7.46 -0.44
C HIS A 34 -77.71 -7.47 -0.86
N ASP A 35 -78.42 -8.46 -0.31
CA ASP A 35 -79.86 -8.51 0.06
C ASP A 35 -81.01 -8.74 -0.93
N GLY A 36 -81.93 -9.62 -0.51
CA GLY A 36 -83.38 -9.45 -0.70
C GLY A 36 -84.25 -10.70 -0.98
N GLN A 37 -84.91 -11.25 0.05
CA GLN A 37 -86.14 -12.11 0.10
C GLN A 37 -87.32 -11.50 -0.76
N PRO A 38 -88.56 -12.07 -1.02
CA PRO A 38 -89.29 -13.26 -0.47
C PRO A 38 -90.34 -14.05 -1.37
N SER A 39 -90.88 -15.19 -0.85
CA SER A 39 -92.20 -15.91 -1.10
C SER A 39 -92.66 -16.30 -2.53
N PRO A 40 -93.66 -17.20 -2.79
CA PRO A 40 -94.56 -18.02 -1.94
C PRO A 40 -94.63 -19.55 -2.32
N ALA A 41 -95.46 -20.32 -1.60
CA ALA A 41 -95.89 -21.72 -1.88
C ALA A 41 -96.70 -21.84 -3.21
N PRO A 42 -96.94 -23.03 -3.83
CA PRO A 42 -97.84 -24.05 -3.24
C PRO A 42 -97.55 -25.54 -3.59
N ASP A 43 -98.05 -26.38 -2.69
CA ASP A 43 -98.53 -27.76 -2.85
C ASP A 43 -99.34 -27.99 -4.15
N PRO A 44 -99.50 -29.24 -4.67
CA PRO A 44 -99.95 -30.33 -3.81
C PRO A 44 -99.58 -31.79 -4.14
N VAL A 45 -99.86 -32.62 -3.11
CA VAL A 45 -100.15 -34.08 -3.07
C VAL A 45 -99.03 -35.05 -3.50
N GLN A 46 -98.80 -36.22 -2.87
CA GLN A 46 -99.61 -37.09 -2.02
C GLN A 46 -98.70 -38.15 -1.34
N GLU A 47 -99.06 -38.56 -0.12
CA GLU A 47 -98.98 -39.91 0.46
C GLU A 47 -97.65 -40.69 0.53
N ALA A 48 -97.24 -41.00 1.77
CA ALA A 48 -97.19 -42.39 2.23
C ALA A 48 -96.91 -42.46 3.75
N GLU A 49 -97.97 -42.43 4.55
CA GLU A 49 -98.05 -43.21 5.78
C GLU A 49 -99.11 -44.30 5.55
N GLN A 50 -98.83 -45.49 6.08
CA GLN A 50 -99.76 -46.61 6.32
C GLN A 50 -99.90 -47.67 5.20
N ASP A 51 -99.12 -48.73 5.42
CA ASP A 51 -99.48 -50.15 5.34
C ASP A 51 -100.53 -50.58 4.30
N GLU A 52 -100.04 -51.12 3.18
CA GLU A 52 -100.81 -52.09 2.40
C GLU A 52 -99.96 -53.33 2.05
N PHE A 53 -100.41 -54.43 2.61
CA PHE A 53 -100.06 -55.84 2.42
C PHE A 53 -99.30 -56.20 1.12
N GLU A 54 -97.96 -56.23 1.17
CA GLU A 54 -97.13 -56.72 0.06
C GLU A 54 -96.89 -58.23 0.16
N GLY A 55 -97.58 -59.00 -0.69
CA GLY A 55 -97.54 -60.46 -0.74
C GLY A 55 -96.17 -61.08 -1.07
N PRO A 56 -95.98 -62.39 -0.80
CA PRO A 56 -94.67 -63.00 -0.53
C PRO A 56 -93.65 -63.00 -1.68
N ARG A 57 -94.07 -62.70 -2.92
CA ARG A 57 -93.24 -62.89 -4.12
C ARG A 57 -92.45 -61.66 -4.56
N ARG A 58 -92.85 -60.44 -4.15
CA ARG A 58 -92.15 -59.19 -4.53
C ARG A 58 -90.97 -58.87 -3.58
N ARG A 59 -91.09 -59.20 -2.29
CA ARG A 59 -90.03 -59.05 -1.26
C ARG A 59 -88.74 -59.80 -1.63
N ALA A 60 -88.86 -61.04 -2.11
CA ALA A 60 -87.69 -61.87 -2.44
C ALA A 60 -86.84 -61.32 -3.60
N ARG A 61 -87.42 -60.57 -4.55
CA ARG A 61 -86.67 -59.97 -5.68
C ARG A 61 -85.96 -58.69 -5.24
N ARG A 62 -86.59 -57.89 -4.38
CA ARG A 62 -86.02 -56.67 -3.81
C ARG A 62 -84.87 -56.97 -2.87
N GLU A 63 -85.03 -57.98 -2.01
CA GLU A 63 -83.98 -58.41 -1.07
C GLU A 63 -82.73 -58.93 -1.80
N ARG A 64 -82.89 -59.62 -2.95
CA ARG A 64 -81.76 -60.06 -3.79
C ARG A 64 -81.10 -58.91 -4.57
N ALA A 65 -81.83 -57.84 -4.88
CA ALA A 65 -81.27 -56.65 -5.51
C ALA A 65 -80.50 -55.81 -4.48
N GLU A 66 -81.05 -55.66 -3.27
CA GLU A 66 -80.41 -54.98 -2.15
C GLU A 66 -79.14 -55.69 -1.69
N ARG A 67 -79.14 -57.03 -1.64
CA ARG A 67 -77.90 -57.80 -1.34
C ARG A 67 -76.81 -57.62 -2.39
N ARG A 68 -77.16 -57.55 -3.68
CA ARG A 68 -76.17 -57.29 -4.76
C ARG A 68 -75.66 -55.85 -4.73
N ALA A 69 -76.53 -54.88 -4.45
CA ALA A 69 -76.15 -53.48 -4.28
C ALA A 69 -75.24 -53.29 -3.04
N ALA A 70 -75.51 -54.02 -1.96
CA ALA A 70 -74.67 -54.00 -0.76
C ALA A 70 -73.28 -54.61 -1.03
N GLN A 71 -73.21 -55.72 -1.77
CA GLN A 71 -71.93 -56.33 -2.16
C GLN A 71 -71.10 -55.41 -3.07
N ALA A 72 -71.72 -54.77 -4.07
CA ALA A 72 -71.02 -53.83 -4.95
C ALA A 72 -70.50 -52.57 -4.21
N ARG A 73 -71.25 -52.09 -3.21
CA ARG A 73 -70.79 -50.99 -2.34
C ARG A 73 -69.63 -51.43 -1.44
N ALA A 74 -69.64 -52.67 -0.95
CA ALA A 74 -68.55 -53.20 -0.14
C ALA A 74 -67.25 -53.33 -0.94
N THR A 75 -67.30 -53.82 -2.19
CA THR A 75 -66.12 -53.94 -3.06
C THR A 75 -65.59 -52.56 -3.46
N ALA A 76 -66.47 -51.60 -3.76
CA ALA A 76 -66.06 -50.23 -4.08
C ALA A 76 -65.35 -49.53 -2.90
N ILE A 77 -65.81 -49.77 -1.66
CA ILE A 77 -65.16 -49.25 -0.46
C ILE A 77 -63.78 -49.93 -0.26
N GLU A 78 -63.66 -51.22 -0.56
CA GLU A 78 -62.39 -51.93 -0.44
C GLU A 78 -61.36 -51.46 -1.48
N GLU A 79 -61.79 -51.24 -2.73
CA GLU A 79 -60.95 -50.69 -3.80
C GLU A 79 -60.54 -49.25 -3.52
N ALA A 80 -61.47 -48.39 -3.09
CA ALA A 80 -61.17 -47.03 -2.66
C ALA A 80 -60.18 -47.01 -1.49
N ARG A 81 -60.30 -47.96 -0.54
CA ARG A 81 -59.36 -48.12 0.57
C ARG A 81 -57.98 -48.58 0.10
N ARG A 82 -57.91 -49.47 -0.91
CA ARG A 82 -56.62 -49.93 -1.48
C ARG A 82 -55.93 -48.83 -2.29
N GLU A 83 -56.67 -48.03 -3.05
CA GLU A 83 -56.12 -46.87 -3.76
C GLU A 83 -55.65 -45.78 -2.79
N ALA A 84 -56.42 -45.48 -1.75
CA ALA A 84 -55.99 -44.57 -0.69
C ALA A 84 -54.71 -45.08 0.00
N LYS A 85 -54.62 -46.38 0.28
CA LYS A 85 -53.41 -46.98 0.87
C LYS A 85 -52.20 -46.91 -0.06
N ARG A 86 -52.38 -47.05 -1.38
CA ARG A 86 -51.30 -46.86 -2.37
C ARG A 86 -50.84 -45.41 -2.46
N ARG A 87 -51.75 -44.42 -2.40
CA ARG A 87 -51.40 -42.99 -2.38
C ARG A 87 -50.65 -42.59 -1.11
N VAL A 88 -50.99 -43.19 0.04
CA VAL A 88 -50.31 -42.95 1.31
C VAL A 88 -48.94 -43.62 1.37
N HIS A 89 -48.75 -44.82 0.77
CA HIS A 89 -47.43 -45.46 0.68
C HIS A 89 -46.51 -44.88 -0.42
N GLY A 90 -47.07 -44.19 -1.43
CA GLY A 90 -46.29 -43.49 -2.47
C GLY A 90 -45.88 -42.06 -2.11
N GLY A 91 -46.39 -41.50 -1.01
CA GLY A 91 -45.96 -40.22 -0.48
C GLY A 91 -44.63 -40.40 0.26
N ALA A 92 -43.51 -40.18 -0.44
CA ALA A 92 -42.20 -40.10 0.19
C ALA A 92 -42.28 -39.14 1.39
N VAL A 93 -42.15 -39.70 2.60
CA VAL A 93 -42.02 -38.93 3.83
C VAL A 93 -40.82 -38.02 3.63
N LYS A 94 -41.05 -36.71 3.45
CA LYS A 94 -39.99 -35.70 3.49
C LYS A 94 -39.46 -35.70 4.92
N GLU A 95 -38.43 -36.49 5.17
CA GLU A 95 -37.67 -36.41 6.42
C GLU A 95 -37.18 -34.96 6.61
N PRO A 96 -37.29 -34.39 7.82
CA PRO A 96 -36.75 -33.07 8.09
C PRO A 96 -35.23 -33.14 7.87
N LYS A 97 -34.75 -32.42 6.85
CA LYS A 97 -33.33 -32.36 6.48
C LYS A 97 -32.50 -32.03 7.74
N PRO A 98 -31.61 -32.93 8.21
CA PRO A 98 -30.82 -32.66 9.40
C PRO A 98 -29.94 -31.44 9.12
N VAL A 99 -29.99 -30.45 10.00
CA VAL A 99 -29.16 -29.24 9.91
C VAL A 99 -27.71 -29.71 9.78
N ALA A 100 -27.11 -29.45 8.62
CA ALA A 100 -25.81 -30.00 8.28
C ALA A 100 -24.78 -29.57 9.35
N ARG A 101 -24.19 -30.54 10.05
CA ARG A 101 -23.17 -30.32 11.09
C ARG A 101 -21.99 -29.44 10.63
N GLY A 102 -21.82 -29.27 9.31
CA GLY A 102 -20.85 -28.35 8.69
C GLY A 102 -21.14 -26.86 8.94
N VAL A 103 -22.40 -26.44 9.06
CA VAL A 103 -22.76 -25.02 9.32
C VAL A 103 -22.24 -24.58 10.69
N VAL A 104 -22.35 -25.45 11.70
CA VAL A 104 -21.87 -25.17 13.06
C VAL A 104 -20.34 -25.14 13.12
N ARG A 105 -19.66 -25.96 12.31
CA ARG A 105 -18.19 -25.97 12.20
C ARG A 105 -17.69 -24.71 11.51
N GLY A 106 -18.36 -24.27 10.43
CA GLY A 106 -18.08 -23.00 9.76
C GLY A 106 -18.30 -21.80 10.68
N LEU A 107 -19.38 -21.78 11.44
CA LEU A 107 -19.66 -20.72 12.42
C LEU A 107 -18.64 -20.69 13.56
N LYS A 108 -18.24 -21.86 14.10
CA LYS A 108 -17.19 -21.94 15.14
C LYS A 108 -15.84 -21.44 14.63
N MET A 109 -15.48 -21.79 13.39
CA MET A 109 -14.25 -21.29 12.76
C MET A 109 -14.32 -19.78 12.54
N LEU A 110 -15.44 -19.26 12.03
CA LEU A 110 -15.67 -17.82 11.88
C LEU A 110 -15.57 -17.09 13.22
N LEU A 111 -16.20 -17.62 14.27
CA LEU A 111 -16.13 -17.05 15.62
C LEU A 111 -14.69 -17.06 16.13
N ALA A 112 -13.95 -18.15 15.91
CA ALA A 112 -12.55 -18.24 16.30
C ALA A 112 -11.67 -17.23 15.55
N THR A 113 -11.86 -17.01 14.25
CA THR A 113 -11.14 -15.97 13.49
C THR A 113 -11.51 -14.57 13.96
N VAL A 114 -12.80 -14.30 14.23
CA VAL A 114 -13.23 -13.00 14.76
C VAL A 114 -12.61 -12.74 16.14
N VAL A 115 -12.64 -13.72 17.04
CA VAL A 115 -11.99 -13.61 18.35
C VAL A 115 -10.48 -13.40 18.20
N LEU A 116 -9.82 -14.14 17.31
CA LEU A 116 -8.39 -13.95 17.05
C LEU A 116 -8.08 -12.55 16.54
N LEU A 117 -8.90 -12.00 15.64
CA LEU A 117 -8.76 -10.62 15.15
C LEU A 117 -8.97 -9.60 16.27
N ILE A 118 -9.98 -9.77 17.13
CA ILE A 118 -10.23 -8.89 18.27
C ILE A 118 -9.06 -8.94 19.26
N VAL A 119 -8.56 -10.12 19.58
CA VAL A 119 -7.39 -10.29 20.46
C VAL A 119 -6.15 -9.68 19.83
N GLY A 120 -5.90 -9.89 18.54
CA GLY A 120 -4.79 -9.31 17.82
C GLY A 120 -4.85 -7.77 17.78
N LEU A 121 -6.02 -7.21 17.51
CA LEU A 121 -6.25 -5.76 17.53
C LEU A 121 -6.12 -5.19 18.95
N GLY A 122 -6.69 -5.85 19.95
CA GLY A 122 -6.59 -5.47 21.35
C GLY A 122 -5.14 -5.48 21.84
N LEU A 123 -4.37 -6.52 21.52
CA LEU A 123 -2.96 -6.60 21.84
C LEU A 123 -2.15 -5.53 21.10
N GLY A 124 -2.45 -5.27 19.82
CA GLY A 124 -1.84 -4.19 19.04
C GLY A 124 -2.09 -2.81 19.66
N LEU A 125 -3.33 -2.53 20.08
CA LEU A 125 -3.70 -1.30 20.77
C LEU A 125 -2.99 -1.17 22.12
N ILE A 126 -2.94 -2.24 22.91
CA ILE A 126 -2.21 -2.25 24.18
C ILE A 126 -0.73 -1.94 23.93
N LEU A 127 -0.06 -2.60 22.98
CA LEU A 127 1.35 -2.33 22.68
C LEU A 127 1.59 -0.93 22.13
N TYR A 128 0.63 -0.35 21.41
CA TYR A 128 0.70 0.99 20.85
C TYR A 128 0.51 2.10 21.90
N PHE A 129 -0.44 1.93 22.82
CA PHE A 129 -0.78 2.94 23.84
C PHE A 129 -0.05 2.74 25.18
N THR A 130 0.47 1.54 25.44
CA THR A 130 1.15 1.23 26.71
C THR A 130 2.65 1.47 26.60
N PRO A 131 3.29 2.08 27.60
CA PRO A 131 4.75 2.30 27.64
C PRO A 131 5.58 1.02 27.87
N ALA A 132 5.00 -0.17 27.65
CA ALA A 132 5.71 -1.45 27.71
C ALA A 132 6.85 -1.50 26.67
N MET A 133 6.62 -0.93 25.48
CA MET A 133 7.59 -0.79 24.38
C MET A 133 7.99 0.69 24.18
N SER A 134 8.39 1.38 25.26
CA SER A 134 8.79 2.79 25.21
C SER A 134 10.28 2.97 24.95
N ALA A 135 10.65 4.06 24.28
CA ALA A 135 12.05 4.49 24.17
C ALA A 135 12.55 4.94 25.55
N ARG A 136 13.24 4.04 26.25
CA ARG A 136 13.89 4.28 27.54
C ARG A 136 15.36 4.60 27.35
N ASP A 137 15.99 3.86 26.44
CA ASP A 137 17.41 4.01 26.12
C ASP A 137 17.58 4.60 24.71
N ILE A 138 18.36 5.66 24.60
CA ILE A 138 18.77 6.21 23.30
C ILE A 138 20.27 5.99 23.14
N ILE A 139 20.61 5.10 22.22
CA ILE A 139 21.98 4.71 21.92
C ILE A 139 22.42 5.50 20.69
N VAL A 140 23.37 6.42 20.88
CA VAL A 140 23.95 7.21 19.80
C VAL A 140 25.32 6.63 19.44
N THR A 141 25.56 6.41 18.15
CA THR A 141 26.80 5.83 17.61
C THR A 141 27.31 6.65 16.44
N GLY A 142 28.64 6.64 16.22
CA GLY A 142 29.28 7.42 15.16
C GLY A 142 29.55 8.88 15.54
N VAL A 143 29.55 9.20 16.83
CA VAL A 143 29.95 10.51 17.36
C VAL A 143 31.47 10.69 17.27
N GLY A 144 31.90 11.88 16.89
CA GLY A 144 33.28 12.34 16.88
C GLY A 144 33.32 13.81 17.31
N ASN A 145 33.19 14.72 16.35
CA ASN A 145 33.05 16.16 16.62
C ASN A 145 31.62 16.53 17.05
N VAL A 146 30.61 15.81 16.56
CA VAL A 146 29.22 15.99 16.95
C VAL A 146 28.99 15.27 18.27
N THR A 147 28.58 16.01 19.28
CA THR A 147 28.37 15.45 20.62
C THR A 147 27.09 14.64 20.71
N ARG A 148 27.03 13.70 21.66
CA ARG A 148 25.81 12.91 21.90
C ARG A 148 24.64 13.82 22.28
N GLU A 149 24.92 14.85 23.07
CA GLU A 149 23.94 15.82 23.58
C GLU A 149 23.31 16.62 22.44
N GLU A 150 24.11 17.04 21.47
CA GLU A 150 23.65 17.75 20.27
C GLU A 150 22.73 16.85 19.42
N VAL A 151 23.09 15.57 19.23
CA VAL A 151 22.23 14.60 18.53
C VAL A 151 20.92 14.37 19.27
N LEU A 152 20.95 14.26 20.59
CA LEU A 152 19.74 14.07 21.40
C LEU A 152 18.83 15.30 21.38
N ALA A 153 19.42 16.50 21.44
CA ALA A 153 18.70 17.76 21.31
C ALA A 153 18.01 17.87 19.95
N ALA A 154 18.73 17.60 18.86
CA ALA A 154 18.16 17.58 17.51
C ALA A 154 17.08 16.51 17.35
N ALA A 155 17.29 15.30 17.89
CA ALA A 155 16.31 14.23 17.85
C ALA A 155 14.99 14.62 18.53
N SER A 156 15.03 15.41 19.61
CA SER A 156 13.85 15.97 20.29
C SER A 156 12.79 14.91 20.65
N ILE A 157 13.23 13.76 21.16
CA ILE A 157 12.34 12.66 21.56
C ILE A 157 12.00 12.81 23.04
N ARG A 158 10.71 12.85 23.36
CA ARG A 158 10.26 12.84 24.76
C ARG A 158 10.54 11.47 25.39
N PRO A 159 11.19 11.40 26.57
CA PRO A 159 11.37 10.14 27.29
C PRO A 159 10.05 9.41 27.52
N GLY A 160 10.05 8.08 27.38
CA GLY A 160 8.85 7.27 27.59
C GLY A 160 7.88 7.20 26.40
N THR A 161 8.18 7.89 25.29
CA THR A 161 7.38 7.77 24.05
C THR A 161 7.38 6.33 23.55
N PRO A 162 6.22 5.71 23.24
CA PRO A 162 6.16 4.37 22.66
C PRO A 162 6.92 4.28 21.34
N LEU A 163 7.78 3.26 21.17
CA LEU A 163 8.61 3.07 19.96
C LEU A 163 7.76 3.00 18.68
N LEU A 164 6.56 2.42 18.78
CA LEU A 164 5.60 2.32 17.68
C LEU A 164 5.04 3.68 17.23
N GLN A 165 5.04 4.69 18.11
CA GLN A 165 4.57 6.05 17.81
C GLN A 165 5.68 6.96 17.28
N ILE A 166 6.95 6.63 17.50
CA ILE A 166 8.08 7.45 17.04
C ILE A 166 8.18 7.34 15.52
N ASN A 167 8.11 8.47 14.80
CA ASN A 167 8.46 8.50 13.38
C ASN A 167 10.00 8.56 13.23
N THR A 168 10.62 7.43 12.91
CA THR A 168 12.08 7.34 12.76
C THR A 168 12.63 8.14 11.60
N LYS A 169 11.84 8.37 10.54
CA LYS A 169 12.24 9.20 9.40
C LYS A 169 12.35 10.66 9.83
N GLU A 170 11.31 11.19 10.47
CA GLU A 170 11.34 12.58 10.97
C GLU A 170 12.45 12.79 12.01
N VAL A 171 12.71 11.82 12.89
CA VAL A 171 13.85 11.91 13.82
C VAL A 171 15.16 11.96 13.05
N ALA A 172 15.34 11.11 12.04
CA ALA A 172 16.55 11.11 11.21
C ALA A 172 16.72 12.44 10.47
N ASP A 173 15.64 12.98 9.89
CA ASP A 173 15.63 14.25 9.17
C ASP A 173 16.01 15.41 10.11
N ARG A 174 15.49 15.43 11.35
CA ARG A 174 15.89 16.41 12.37
C ARG A 174 17.36 16.29 12.75
N VAL A 175 17.87 15.07 12.97
CA VAL A 175 19.29 14.87 13.28
C VAL A 175 20.18 15.27 12.10
N ALA A 176 19.73 15.06 10.86
CA ALA A 176 20.44 15.48 9.65
C ALA A 176 20.49 17.01 9.46
N THR A 177 19.74 17.80 10.24
CA THR A 177 19.88 19.27 10.24
C THR A 177 21.18 19.75 10.89
N ILE A 178 21.83 18.90 11.69
CA ILE A 178 23.18 19.17 12.20
C ILE A 178 24.13 19.18 11.00
N ARG A 179 24.65 20.34 10.64
CA ARG A 179 25.46 20.55 9.42
C ARG A 179 26.59 19.53 9.27
N ARG A 180 27.30 19.22 10.36
CA ARG A 180 28.40 18.24 10.41
C ARG A 180 27.96 16.80 10.11
N VAL A 181 26.67 16.47 10.13
CA VAL A 181 26.17 15.12 9.86
C VAL A 181 25.93 14.94 8.36
N ALA A 182 26.59 13.93 7.79
CA ALA A 182 26.39 13.51 6.41
C ALA A 182 25.16 12.60 6.28
N ILE A 183 25.05 11.62 7.19
CA ILE A 183 24.01 10.61 7.17
C ILE A 183 23.53 10.38 8.60
N ALA A 184 22.21 10.40 8.80
CA ALA A 184 21.58 9.98 10.05
C ALA A 184 20.67 8.78 9.80
N ARG A 185 20.83 7.72 10.59
CA ARG A 185 19.96 6.53 10.57
C ARG A 185 19.38 6.29 11.94
N VAL A 186 18.08 6.07 11.99
CA VAL A 186 17.35 5.82 13.23
C VAL A 186 16.65 4.46 13.13
N GLN A 187 16.93 3.59 14.09
CA GLN A 187 16.40 2.24 14.15
C GLN A 187 15.76 1.97 15.51
N ARG A 188 14.60 1.30 15.50
CA ARG A 188 13.94 0.83 16.72
C ARG A 188 14.61 -0.47 17.15
N GLN A 189 15.09 -0.52 18.39
CA GLN A 189 15.62 -1.72 19.01
C GLN A 189 14.65 -2.16 20.11
N TYR A 190 13.75 -3.07 19.73
CA TYR A 190 12.80 -3.64 20.68
C TYR A 190 13.53 -4.41 21.79
N PRO A 191 13.01 -4.38 23.03
CA PRO A 191 11.73 -3.78 23.40
C PRO A 191 11.77 -2.30 23.78
N SER A 192 12.93 -1.69 24.06
CA SER A 192 12.96 -0.38 24.75
C SER A 192 14.04 0.62 24.35
N ALA A 193 14.79 0.33 23.28
CA ALA A 193 15.89 1.18 22.84
C ALA A 193 15.62 1.80 21.46
N LEU A 194 16.14 3.01 21.25
CA LEU A 194 16.24 3.66 19.95
C LEU A 194 17.71 3.85 19.61
N ARG A 195 18.17 3.30 18.49
CA ARG A 195 19.53 3.47 18.00
C ARG A 195 19.56 4.59 16.97
N ILE A 196 20.41 5.57 17.22
CA ILE A 196 20.72 6.65 16.29
C ILE A 196 22.18 6.46 15.85
N THR A 197 22.39 6.19 14.57
CA THR A 197 23.73 6.08 13.98
C THR A 197 23.93 7.27 13.06
N ILE A 198 24.94 8.08 13.36
CA ILE A 198 25.34 9.20 12.53
C ILE A 198 26.65 8.89 11.81
N VAL A 199 26.85 9.51 10.66
CA VAL A 199 28.12 9.56 9.94
C VAL A 199 28.46 11.03 9.78
N GLU A 200 29.60 11.46 10.29
CA GLU A 200 30.08 12.84 10.15
C GLU A 200 30.60 13.09 8.73
N ARG A 201 30.49 14.34 8.29
CA ARG A 201 31.09 14.82 7.04
C ARG A 201 32.60 14.87 7.18
N ILE A 202 33.28 14.47 6.11
CA ILE A 202 34.73 14.51 6.01
C ILE A 202 35.07 15.71 5.12
N PRO A 203 35.93 16.63 5.57
CA PRO A 203 36.32 17.77 4.77
C PRO A 203 37.18 17.32 3.58
N LEU A 204 36.89 17.86 2.40
CA LEU A 204 37.64 17.60 1.17
C LEU A 204 38.38 18.85 0.70
N VAL A 205 37.79 20.03 0.88
CA VAL A 205 38.39 21.32 0.51
C VAL A 205 38.06 22.39 1.55
N VAL A 206 38.85 23.46 1.54
CA VAL A 206 38.61 24.66 2.35
C VAL A 206 38.47 25.89 1.45
N LYS A 207 37.60 26.84 1.82
CA LYS A 207 37.58 28.18 1.22
C LYS A 207 37.60 29.22 2.31
N ASP A 208 38.40 30.27 2.12
CA ASP A 208 38.42 31.41 3.03
C ASP A 208 37.26 32.35 2.73
N PHE A 209 36.53 32.69 3.79
CA PHE A 209 35.50 33.72 3.82
C PHE A 209 35.88 34.82 4.83
N PRO A 210 35.21 35.99 4.79
CA PRO A 210 35.49 37.09 5.74
C PRO A 210 35.32 36.71 7.22
N ASP A 211 34.48 35.72 7.52
CA ASP A 211 34.22 35.18 8.87
C ASP A 211 35.11 33.97 9.23
N GLY A 212 35.96 33.52 8.29
CA GLY A 212 36.99 32.51 8.52
C GLY A 212 37.05 31.44 7.43
N PRO A 213 37.91 30.41 7.61
CA PRO A 213 37.97 29.24 6.74
C PRO A 213 36.75 28.34 6.92
N HIS A 214 36.09 28.01 5.81
CA HIS A 214 34.92 27.12 5.73
C HIS A 214 35.30 25.80 5.07
N LEU A 215 34.81 24.70 5.64
CA LEU A 215 35.10 23.34 5.22
C LEU A 215 33.93 22.79 4.42
N PHE A 216 34.26 22.28 3.23
CA PHE A 216 33.30 21.66 2.33
C PHE A 216 33.61 20.17 2.21
N ASP A 217 32.57 19.37 2.13
CA ASP A 217 32.70 17.94 1.87
C ASP A 217 32.59 17.62 0.37
N ARG A 218 32.58 16.32 0.05
CA ARG A 218 32.45 15.82 -1.33
C ARG A 218 31.16 16.22 -2.03
N ASP A 219 30.11 16.56 -1.28
CA ASP A 219 28.81 16.93 -1.82
C ASP A 219 28.70 18.46 -1.99
N GLY A 220 29.78 19.20 -1.72
CA GLY A 220 29.82 20.66 -1.80
C GLY A 220 29.11 21.37 -0.65
N VAL A 221 28.83 20.66 0.45
CA VAL A 221 28.14 21.23 1.60
C VAL A 221 29.14 21.92 2.52
N ASP A 222 28.94 23.21 2.78
CA ASP A 222 29.61 23.93 3.87
C ASP A 222 29.07 23.44 5.22
N PHE A 223 29.89 22.69 5.95
CA PHE A 223 29.45 22.02 7.17
C PHE A 223 30.13 22.49 8.45
N ALA A 224 31.22 23.25 8.34
CA ALA A 224 32.01 23.67 9.49
C ALA A 224 32.91 24.86 9.17
N THR A 225 32.98 25.81 10.11
CA THR A 225 33.98 26.89 10.12
C THR A 225 35.07 26.53 11.13
N GLY A 226 36.34 26.72 10.77
CA GLY A 226 37.47 26.46 11.66
C GLY A 226 38.78 26.16 10.92
N PRO A 227 39.91 26.13 11.64
CA PRO A 227 41.22 25.90 11.03
C PRO A 227 41.20 24.59 10.23
N PRO A 228 41.67 24.60 8.97
CA PRO A 228 41.63 23.43 8.13
C PRO A 228 42.57 22.34 8.68
N PRO A 229 42.16 21.06 8.63
CA PRO A 229 43.06 19.94 8.75
C PRO A 229 44.29 20.09 7.82
N PRO A 230 45.44 19.51 8.19
CA PRO A 230 46.62 19.53 7.33
C PRO A 230 46.33 18.96 5.94
N ALA A 231 46.96 19.55 4.92
CA ALA A 231 46.92 19.08 3.54
C ALA A 231 45.54 19.13 2.84
N LEU A 232 44.58 19.93 3.32
CA LEU A 232 43.38 20.23 2.54
C LEU A 232 43.65 21.29 1.47
N PRO A 233 43.30 21.02 0.19
CA PRO A 233 43.41 22.03 -0.85
C PRO A 233 42.39 23.16 -0.67
N TYR A 234 42.78 24.36 -1.10
CA TYR A 234 41.90 25.52 -1.18
C TYR A 234 41.01 25.45 -2.42
N LEU A 235 39.70 25.68 -2.26
CA LEU A 235 38.74 25.78 -3.35
C LEU A 235 38.59 27.24 -3.79
N ASP A 236 38.85 27.49 -5.07
CA ASP A 236 38.67 28.79 -5.72
C ASP A 236 37.51 28.72 -6.71
N VAL A 237 36.32 28.98 -6.17
CA VAL A 237 35.03 29.11 -6.86
C VAL A 237 34.30 30.29 -6.22
N ASP A 238 33.61 31.11 -7.01
CA ASP A 238 32.97 32.34 -6.50
C ASP A 238 31.95 32.05 -5.39
N ASN A 239 30.98 31.16 -5.66
CA ASN A 239 29.89 30.83 -4.74
C ASN A 239 29.79 29.31 -4.58
N PRO A 240 30.65 28.69 -3.75
CA PRO A 240 30.63 27.24 -3.63
C PRO A 240 29.39 26.73 -2.90
N GLY A 241 28.88 25.60 -3.35
CA GLY A 241 27.73 24.96 -2.72
C GLY A 241 27.30 23.66 -3.41
N PRO A 242 26.36 22.93 -2.79
CA PRO A 242 25.91 21.63 -3.30
C PRO A 242 25.08 21.73 -4.58
N THR A 243 24.58 22.92 -4.91
CA THR A 243 23.81 23.20 -6.13
C THR A 243 24.65 23.87 -7.22
N ASP A 244 25.91 24.19 -6.94
CA ASP A 244 26.81 24.85 -7.90
C ASP A 244 27.55 23.79 -8.75
N PRO A 245 27.34 23.77 -10.08
CA PRO A 245 27.99 22.78 -10.94
C PRO A 245 29.52 22.87 -10.93
N ALA A 246 30.09 24.08 -10.80
CA ALA A 246 31.54 24.26 -10.81
C ALA A 246 32.19 23.65 -9.56
N THR A 247 31.57 23.85 -8.39
CA THR A 247 31.95 23.20 -7.14
C THR A 247 31.92 21.68 -7.26
N LEU A 248 30.80 21.11 -7.73
CA LEU A 248 30.68 19.66 -7.87
C LEU A 248 31.72 19.09 -8.86
N ALA A 249 31.97 19.80 -9.96
CA ALA A 249 32.98 19.40 -10.94
C ALA A 249 34.39 19.41 -10.34
N ALA A 250 34.75 20.45 -9.58
CA ALA A 250 36.04 20.53 -8.88
C ALA A 250 36.23 19.38 -7.88
N LEU A 251 35.21 19.10 -7.06
CA LEU A 251 35.25 18.00 -6.08
C LEU A 251 35.30 16.63 -6.75
N GLN A 252 34.61 16.46 -7.88
CA GLN A 252 34.70 15.25 -8.69
C GLN A 252 36.13 15.02 -9.21
N VAL A 253 36.81 16.08 -9.69
CA VAL A 253 38.21 15.97 -10.11
C VAL A 253 39.09 15.52 -8.94
N LEU A 254 38.97 16.16 -7.78
CA LEU A 254 39.77 15.77 -6.60
C LEU A 254 39.54 14.32 -6.18
N THR A 255 38.31 13.82 -6.26
CA THR A 255 37.98 12.44 -5.88
C THR A 255 38.41 11.41 -6.93
N ALA A 256 38.59 11.82 -8.19
CA ALA A 256 39.12 10.97 -9.25
C ALA A 256 40.67 10.85 -9.21
N LEU A 257 41.36 11.79 -8.55
CA LEU A 257 42.80 11.74 -8.39
C LEU A 257 43.22 10.56 -7.50
N ARG A 258 44.40 9.99 -7.81
CA ARG A 258 45.04 9.03 -6.91
C ARG A 258 45.40 9.72 -5.58
N PRO A 259 45.34 9.02 -4.44
CA PRO A 259 45.61 9.60 -3.12
C PRO A 259 46.95 10.35 -3.04
N GLU A 260 47.98 9.85 -3.74
CA GLU A 260 49.32 10.43 -3.75
C GLU A 260 49.35 11.79 -4.45
N VAL A 261 48.52 11.98 -5.49
CA VAL A 261 48.41 13.25 -6.23
C VAL A 261 47.45 14.18 -5.51
N ALA A 262 46.32 13.67 -5.01
CA ALA A 262 45.34 14.45 -4.26
C ALA A 262 45.98 15.15 -3.04
N GLY A 263 46.84 14.45 -2.30
CA GLY A 263 47.56 15.01 -1.15
C GLY A 263 48.63 16.05 -1.51
N GLN A 264 48.98 16.20 -2.80
CA GLN A 264 49.89 17.25 -3.28
C GLN A 264 49.14 18.50 -3.74
N VAL A 265 47.83 18.42 -3.99
CA VAL A 265 47.06 19.59 -4.45
C VAL A 265 46.96 20.62 -3.32
N GLY A 266 47.42 21.84 -3.58
CA GLY A 266 47.31 22.97 -2.66
C GLY A 266 46.10 23.87 -2.96
N ARG A 267 45.69 23.97 -4.23
CA ARG A 267 44.52 24.75 -4.65
C ARG A 267 43.85 24.13 -5.88
N ILE A 268 42.54 24.23 -5.96
CA ILE A 268 41.73 23.90 -7.13
C ILE A 268 40.87 25.10 -7.52
N ALA A 269 41.06 25.58 -8.75
CA ALA A 269 40.28 26.67 -9.31
C ALA A 269 39.33 26.13 -10.38
N ALA A 270 38.05 26.49 -10.27
CA ALA A 270 37.02 26.09 -11.22
C ALA A 270 36.12 27.29 -11.56
N PRO A 271 36.59 28.25 -12.40
CA PRO A 271 35.75 29.34 -12.91
C PRO A 271 34.55 28.83 -13.72
N SER A 272 34.62 27.62 -14.28
CA SER A 272 33.50 26.95 -14.94
C SER A 272 33.68 25.43 -14.89
N VAL A 273 32.61 24.69 -15.21
CA VAL A 273 32.64 23.21 -15.34
C VAL A 273 33.61 22.69 -16.39
N SER A 274 34.01 23.53 -17.35
CA SER A 274 34.90 23.19 -18.46
C SER A 274 36.33 23.69 -18.27
N SER A 275 36.58 24.47 -17.23
CA SER A 275 37.89 25.05 -16.95
C SER A 275 38.23 24.79 -15.49
N ILE A 276 38.84 23.63 -15.25
CA ILE A 276 39.37 23.25 -13.94
C ILE A 276 40.89 23.27 -14.01
N THR A 277 41.51 23.88 -13.00
CA THR A 277 42.97 23.96 -12.84
C THR A 277 43.36 23.56 -11.42
N LEU A 278 44.37 22.71 -11.29
CA LEU A 278 44.94 22.31 -10.01
C LEU A 278 46.30 23.00 -9.84
N THR A 279 46.56 23.55 -8.67
CA THR A 279 47.89 24.03 -8.29
C THR A 279 48.42 23.11 -7.20
N LEU A 280 49.56 22.48 -7.45
CA LEU A 280 50.23 21.63 -6.47
C LEU A 280 50.94 22.48 -5.41
N SER A 281 51.19 21.88 -4.26
CA SER A 281 51.78 22.54 -3.09
C SER A 281 53.22 23.02 -3.33
N ASP A 282 53.89 22.46 -4.34
CA ASP A 282 55.24 22.85 -4.79
C ASP A 282 55.24 23.93 -5.88
N GLY A 283 54.06 24.42 -6.27
CA GLY A 283 53.88 25.49 -7.27
C GLY A 283 53.63 25.01 -8.70
N ARG A 284 53.72 23.69 -8.99
CA ARG A 284 53.39 23.16 -10.32
C ARG A 284 51.89 23.32 -10.62
N VAL A 285 51.57 23.56 -11.89
CA VAL A 285 50.19 23.81 -12.35
C VAL A 285 49.73 22.68 -13.26
N VAL A 286 48.51 22.19 -13.03
CA VAL A 286 47.86 21.16 -13.85
C VAL A 286 46.59 21.73 -14.45
N ILE A 287 46.54 21.81 -15.77
CA ILE A 287 45.35 22.22 -16.52
C ILE A 287 44.52 20.96 -16.78
N TRP A 288 43.33 20.88 -16.18
CA TRP A 288 42.49 19.69 -16.21
C TRP A 288 41.33 19.78 -17.22
N GLY A 289 40.79 20.97 -17.43
CA GLY A 289 39.63 21.18 -18.32
C GLY A 289 38.33 20.64 -17.72
N THR A 290 37.62 19.76 -18.45
CA THR A 290 36.34 19.16 -18.05
C THR A 290 36.50 17.91 -17.18
N THR A 291 35.42 17.46 -16.54
CA THR A 291 35.33 16.20 -15.79
C THR A 291 35.22 14.95 -16.68
N ASP A 292 35.18 15.10 -18.00
CA ASP A 292 35.12 13.97 -18.92
C ASP A 292 36.38 13.12 -18.83
N ARG A 293 36.20 11.78 -18.83
CA ARG A 293 37.29 10.81 -18.74
C ARG A 293 38.23 11.09 -17.55
N ALA A 294 37.67 11.49 -16.41
CA ALA A 294 38.42 11.93 -15.25
C ALA A 294 39.42 10.88 -14.74
N GLU A 295 39.01 9.61 -14.65
CA GLU A 295 39.90 8.52 -14.24
C GLU A 295 41.09 8.36 -15.20
N GLU A 296 40.86 8.40 -16.52
CA GLU A 296 41.93 8.27 -17.52
C GLU A 296 42.94 9.43 -17.43
N LYS A 297 42.43 10.66 -17.23
CA LYS A 297 43.25 11.85 -17.01
C LYS A 297 44.06 11.73 -15.71
N ALA A 298 43.47 11.23 -14.63
CA ALA A 298 44.13 11.05 -13.34
C ALA A 298 45.29 10.04 -13.43
N GLU A 299 45.10 8.94 -14.16
CA GLU A 299 46.16 7.95 -14.38
C GLU A 299 47.33 8.53 -15.17
N LYS A 300 47.04 9.25 -16.25
CA LYS A 300 48.06 9.90 -17.08
C LYS A 300 48.79 11.00 -16.30
N LEU A 301 48.07 11.80 -15.50
CA LEU A 301 48.65 12.83 -14.66
C LEU A 301 49.71 12.27 -13.70
N ALA A 302 49.42 11.15 -13.05
CA ALA A 302 50.38 10.52 -12.13
C ALA A 302 51.70 10.15 -12.82
N ALA A 303 51.65 9.69 -14.08
CA ALA A 303 52.84 9.40 -14.86
C ALA A 303 53.56 10.69 -15.31
N LEU A 304 52.82 11.72 -15.72
CA LEU A 304 53.39 12.99 -16.18
C LEU A 304 54.11 13.74 -15.06
N LEU A 305 53.60 13.71 -13.83
CA LEU A 305 54.21 14.37 -12.67
C LEU A 305 55.60 13.82 -12.29
N THR A 306 56.01 12.68 -12.85
CA THR A 306 57.37 12.15 -12.73
C THR A 306 58.38 12.83 -13.66
N GLN A 307 57.88 13.52 -14.70
CA GLN A 307 58.70 14.25 -15.65
C GLN A 307 58.94 15.68 -15.17
N PRO A 308 60.13 16.25 -15.42
CA PRO A 308 60.42 17.64 -15.06
C PRO A 308 59.53 18.59 -15.87
N GLY A 309 58.91 19.54 -15.18
CA GLY A 309 58.02 20.54 -15.78
C GLY A 309 57.39 21.43 -14.71
N GLN A 310 56.83 22.55 -15.14
CA GLN A 310 56.07 23.47 -14.30
C GLN A 310 54.59 23.46 -14.62
N THR A 311 54.23 23.20 -15.88
CA THR A 311 52.83 23.16 -16.34
C THR A 311 52.52 21.85 -17.03
N TYR A 312 51.49 21.16 -16.56
CA TYR A 312 51.01 19.89 -17.10
C TYR A 312 49.60 20.08 -17.64
N ASP A 313 49.40 19.92 -18.94
CA ASP A 313 48.07 19.97 -19.54
C ASP A 313 47.56 18.55 -19.75
N VAL A 314 46.48 18.21 -19.05
CA VAL A 314 45.76 16.93 -19.16
C VAL A 314 44.30 17.15 -19.59
N SER A 315 43.98 18.33 -20.14
CA SER A 315 42.65 18.66 -20.65
C SER A 315 42.16 17.68 -21.70
N SER A 316 43.08 17.20 -22.54
CA SER A 316 42.88 16.13 -23.52
C SER A 316 43.75 14.93 -23.14
N PRO A 317 43.18 13.80 -22.71
CA PRO A 317 43.98 12.64 -22.30
C PRO A 317 44.79 12.05 -23.47
N ASP A 318 44.36 12.25 -24.71
CA ASP A 318 45.05 11.72 -25.90
C ASP A 318 46.33 12.51 -26.25
N LEU A 319 46.45 13.76 -25.79
CA LEU A 319 47.56 14.66 -26.11
C LEU A 319 48.01 15.47 -24.88
N PRO A 320 48.52 14.82 -23.82
CA PRO A 320 49.03 15.53 -22.67
C PRO A 320 50.32 16.28 -23.03
N THR A 321 50.50 17.47 -22.47
CA THR A 321 51.73 18.26 -22.69
C THR A 321 52.37 18.69 -21.37
N VAL A 322 53.69 18.82 -21.38
CA VAL A 322 54.49 19.31 -20.24
C VAL A 322 55.33 20.48 -20.73
N LYS A 323 55.34 21.58 -19.97
CA LYS A 323 56.14 22.78 -20.23
C LYS A 323 56.98 23.13 -19.02
#